data_AF-A0A433D4G0-F1
#
_entry.id   AF-A0A433D4G0-F1
#
_cell.length_a   1.000
_cell.length_b   1.000
_cell.length_c   1.000
_cell.angle_alpha   90.00
_cell.angle_beta   90.00
_cell.angle_gamma   90.00
#
_symmetry.space_group_name_H-M   'P 1'
#
loop_
_entity.id
_entity.type
_entity.pdbx_description
1 polymer ?
#
loop_
_entity_poly.entity_id
_entity_poly.type
_entity_poly.pdbx_seq_one_letter_code
_entity_poly.pdbx_strand_id
1 'polypeptide(L)'
;MAYATAVYSNLTPQLHSDSAIVSINGQGMSTGQLCRLRPQRQPHAEAARHAQPRRIRYPHGSHPRRQDSAASNAQEVLDDHARVIPESVSVSGSSGKYQIVWNVTNDDGKGVLMYAYPHHQSSISSAQPTNLTLASATHGPMKAYIGNMWTLTKPDLSTASWLPRNAAVPKALLQPVTDALDADLRQDWTYDCDRATNYFSGKALQKWALVALISNRPETGLAARPNAVQKLKDALAPFLGNVQQDPFNYDATYKGVVARCRITSGDAGCEFGHTHYNDHHFHQGYLIATAAVIKMLDPAWRSDELNAWTEALIRDVNNPLATDNYFPQFRYFDWFAGPVALPSAAPLTDATKNRTRNPSTSSGPQALGALNQQHGSPLSELTAAKRAGPHRERLLLPPRRQRKHPPNFTPNRVTGIHFEDKVDYTTYFGRTLWEVHGIQMMPMTPALEEARAATFVREEWERIRGAAPENGWASVLWMNQAIVDADAAFTRLQAAELDGGIARAWALYWAAAHGAQSGIAANATQGL
;
A
#
# COMPACT_ATOMS: atom_id res chain seq x y z
N MET A 1 17.20 -0.55 11.93
CA MET A 1 18.10 -0.37 13.11
C MET A 1 19.39 0.30 12.70
N ALA A 2 19.98 1.13 13.55
CA ALA A 2 21.26 1.81 13.25
C ALA A 2 22.48 0.88 13.32
N TYR A 3 22.34 -0.29 13.96
CA TYR A 3 23.41 -1.26 14.12
C TYR A 3 22.93 -2.66 13.74
N ALA A 4 23.77 -3.44 13.07
CA ALA A 4 23.64 -4.90 13.12
C ALA A 4 24.13 -5.39 14.48
N THR A 5 23.36 -6.27 15.14
CA THR A 5 23.71 -6.85 16.45
C THR A 5 23.86 -8.36 16.32
N ALA A 6 24.98 -8.92 16.78
CA ALA A 6 25.22 -10.35 16.79
C ALA A 6 25.63 -10.83 18.19
N VAL A 7 25.01 -11.92 18.65
CA VAL A 7 25.35 -12.62 19.89
C VAL A 7 26.03 -13.93 19.52
N TYR A 8 27.24 -14.14 20.02
CA TYR A 8 28.01 -15.36 19.75
C TYR A 8 28.02 -16.25 21.00
N SER A 9 27.78 -17.54 20.81
CA SER A 9 27.86 -18.56 21.85
C SER A 9 28.85 -19.63 21.40
N ASN A 10 29.95 -19.80 22.15
CA ASN A 10 31.04 -20.74 21.84
C ASN A 10 31.63 -20.58 20.41
N LEU A 11 31.59 -19.38 19.86
CA LEU A 11 32.09 -19.05 18.53
C LEU A 11 33.03 -17.85 18.60
N THR A 12 34.10 -17.88 17.79
CA THR A 12 34.98 -16.73 17.57
C THR A 12 34.45 -15.91 16.41
N PRO A 13 34.10 -14.63 16.61
CA PRO A 13 33.60 -13.77 15.54
C PRO A 13 34.67 -13.53 14.47
N GLN A 14 34.29 -13.67 13.19
CA GLN A 14 35.12 -13.34 12.05
C GLN A 14 34.45 -12.27 11.18
N LEU A 15 35.26 -11.38 10.64
CA LEU A 15 34.83 -10.29 9.77
C LEU A 15 35.51 -10.43 8.42
N HIS A 16 34.70 -10.57 7.37
CA HIS A 16 35.14 -10.67 6.00
C HIS A 16 34.58 -9.48 5.20
N SER A 17 35.33 -9.00 4.23
CA SER A 17 34.89 -7.97 3.30
C SER A 17 35.42 -8.27 1.91
N ASP A 18 34.58 -8.12 0.89
CA ASP A 18 34.98 -8.21 -0.52
C ASP A 18 35.88 -7.02 -0.94
N SER A 19 36.06 -6.03 -0.06
CA SER A 19 36.97 -4.91 -0.21
C SER A 19 38.12 -5.00 0.78
N ALA A 20 39.30 -4.55 0.38
CA ALA A 20 40.42 -4.43 1.30
C ALA A 20 40.09 -3.49 2.46
N ILE A 21 40.39 -3.91 3.69
CA ILE A 21 40.35 -3.07 4.89
C ILE A 21 41.67 -2.31 4.94
N VAL A 22 41.62 -0.98 4.80
CA VAL A 22 42.83 -0.16 4.67
C VAL A 22 43.35 0.41 6.01
N SER A 23 42.54 0.38 7.08
CA SER A 23 42.97 0.76 8.42
C SER A 23 42.08 0.17 9.51
N ILE A 24 42.65 0.02 10.73
CA ILE A 24 41.92 -0.32 11.95
C ILE A 24 42.15 0.77 12.99
N ASN A 25 41.10 1.45 13.48
CA ASN A 25 41.21 2.56 14.45
C ASN A 25 42.09 3.73 13.98
N GLY A 26 42.20 3.96 12.68
CA GLY A 26 43.09 5.00 12.14
C GLY A 26 44.58 4.66 12.23
N GLN A 27 44.93 3.41 12.57
CA GLN A 27 46.29 2.90 12.67
C GLN A 27 46.47 1.65 11.77
N GLY A 28 47.73 1.25 11.53
CA GLY A 28 48.05 -0.08 10.99
C GLY A 28 47.58 -1.18 11.95
N MET A 29 47.31 -2.38 11.43
CA MET A 29 46.61 -3.47 12.14
C MET A 29 47.17 -3.72 13.55
N SER A 30 46.38 -3.43 14.57
CA SER A 30 46.67 -3.79 15.97
C SER A 30 45.38 -4.19 16.72
N THR A 31 45.54 -4.91 17.82
CA THR A 31 44.48 -5.44 18.68
C THR A 31 43.84 -4.37 19.59
N GLY A 32 42.51 -4.35 19.71
CA GLY A 32 41.76 -3.45 20.60
C GLY A 32 40.30 -3.88 20.84
N GLN A 33 39.65 -3.32 21.88
CA GLN A 33 38.24 -3.60 22.26
C GLN A 33 37.21 -2.84 21.42
N LEU A 34 37.61 -1.71 20.82
CA LEU A 34 36.90 -1.00 19.77
C LEU A 34 37.70 -1.15 18.48
N CYS A 35 37.09 -1.57 17.37
CA CYS A 35 37.76 -1.66 16.06
C CYS A 35 36.99 -0.84 15.03
N ARG A 36 37.61 0.18 14.43
CA ARG A 36 37.08 0.96 13.31
C ARG A 36 37.63 0.43 12.00
N LEU A 37 36.80 -0.03 11.09
CA LEU A 37 37.23 -0.54 9.77
C LEU A 37 36.89 0.47 8.68
N ARG A 38 37.83 0.69 7.74
CA ARG A 38 37.60 1.47 6.52
C ARG A 38 37.85 0.62 5.27
N PRO A 39 36.84 0.33 4.43
CA PRO A 39 37.00 -0.45 3.21
C PRO A 39 37.36 0.40 1.98
N GLN A 40 38.06 -0.18 1.01
CA GLN A 40 38.60 0.53 -0.16
C GLN A 40 37.55 0.99 -1.20
N ARG A 41 36.50 0.20 -1.47
CA ARG A 41 35.49 0.51 -2.53
C ARG A 41 34.27 1.31 -2.04
N GLN A 42 34.14 1.53 -0.74
CA GLN A 42 33.15 2.44 -0.16
C GLN A 42 33.90 3.52 0.61
N PRO A 43 34.22 4.68 0.00
CA PRO A 43 35.16 5.66 0.56
C PRO A 43 34.75 6.28 1.92
N HIS A 44 33.59 5.87 2.45
CA HIS A 44 32.80 6.52 3.49
C HIS A 44 32.12 5.56 4.48
N ALA A 45 32.36 4.24 4.41
CA ALA A 45 31.80 3.30 5.37
C ALA A 45 32.76 3.13 6.56
N GLU A 46 32.38 3.64 7.73
CA GLU A 46 33.06 3.37 9.00
C GLU A 46 32.24 2.36 9.80
N ALA A 47 32.86 1.25 10.20
CA ALA A 47 32.24 0.25 11.07
C ALA A 47 33.01 0.17 12.40
N ALA A 48 32.36 0.52 13.51
CA ALA A 48 32.90 0.40 14.87
C ALA A 48 32.43 -0.90 15.54
N ARG A 49 33.35 -1.71 16.05
CA ARG A 49 33.08 -2.92 16.84
C ARG A 49 32.99 -2.57 18.32
N HIS A 50 31.85 -2.75 18.98
CA HIS A 50 31.75 -2.68 20.44
C HIS A 50 31.85 -4.08 21.05
N ALA A 51 32.90 -4.38 21.81
CA ALA A 51 33.08 -5.68 22.44
C ALA A 51 32.61 -5.70 23.92
N GLN A 52 31.63 -6.56 24.20
CA GLN A 52 31.55 -7.31 25.46
C GLN A 52 31.80 -8.79 25.11
N PRO A 53 32.29 -9.66 26.02
CA PRO A 53 32.84 -10.98 25.67
C PRO A 53 31.90 -11.95 24.91
N ARG A 54 30.64 -11.59 24.64
CA ARG A 54 29.66 -12.38 23.86
C ARG A 54 28.85 -11.61 22.79
N ARG A 55 29.04 -10.30 22.60
CA ARG A 55 28.21 -9.48 21.67
C ARG A 55 29.06 -8.51 20.83
N ILE A 56 28.76 -8.41 19.54
CA ILE A 56 29.39 -7.46 18.59
C ILE A 56 28.31 -6.67 17.84
N ARG A 57 28.59 -5.38 17.60
CA ARG A 57 27.76 -4.48 16.78
C ARG A 57 28.54 -3.83 15.65
N TYR A 58 27.83 -3.52 14.56
CA TYR A 58 28.33 -2.75 13.43
C TYR A 58 27.39 -1.56 13.16
N PRO A 59 27.86 -0.31 13.29
CA PRO A 59 27.05 0.85 12.93
C PRO A 59 26.89 0.95 11.41
N HIS A 60 25.72 1.38 10.98
CA HIS A 60 25.51 1.92 9.65
C HIS A 60 25.67 3.44 9.72
N GLY A 61 26.85 3.92 9.29
CA GLY A 61 27.23 5.33 9.28
C GLY A 61 26.95 6.05 7.96
N SER A 62 26.91 7.38 8.02
CA SER A 62 26.49 8.29 6.95
C SER A 62 27.32 8.18 5.66
N HIS A 63 26.79 8.70 4.55
CA HIS A 63 27.58 9.12 3.39
C HIS A 63 28.02 10.58 3.62
N PRO A 64 29.23 10.87 4.14
CA PRO A 64 29.71 12.24 4.19
C PRO A 64 30.06 12.65 2.77
N ARG A 65 29.19 13.42 2.12
CA ARG A 65 29.53 14.09 0.84
C ARG A 65 30.62 15.15 1.00
N ARG A 66 31.08 15.44 2.22
CA ARG A 66 32.21 16.32 2.53
C ARG A 66 32.83 15.92 3.85
N GLN A 67 34.15 15.91 3.89
CA GLN A 67 34.95 15.79 5.10
C GLN A 67 34.95 17.14 5.81
N ASP A 68 33.82 17.49 6.43
CA ASP A 68 33.70 18.63 7.35
C ASP A 68 33.48 18.09 8.78
N SER A 69 33.70 18.94 9.77
CA SER A 69 33.54 18.73 11.23
C SER A 69 32.27 18.00 11.72
N ALA A 70 31.33 17.67 10.84
CA ALA A 70 30.18 16.82 11.09
C ALA A 70 30.52 15.33 11.28
N ALA A 71 31.67 14.85 10.77
CA ALA A 71 32.06 13.45 10.89
C ALA A 71 32.45 13.04 12.34
N SER A 72 33.06 13.94 13.12
CA SER A 72 33.41 13.66 14.52
C SER A 72 32.19 13.58 15.43
N ASN A 73 31.18 14.43 15.21
CA ASN A 73 29.91 14.42 15.95
C ASN A 73 29.05 13.18 15.62
N ALA A 74 29.10 12.70 14.37
CA ALA A 74 28.39 11.49 13.97
C ALA A 74 28.84 10.23 14.73
N GLN A 75 30.16 10.09 14.92
CA GLN A 75 30.75 8.94 15.60
C GLN A 75 30.43 8.93 17.10
N GLU A 76 30.47 10.08 17.75
CA GLU A 76 30.13 10.21 19.18
C GLU A 76 28.70 9.75 19.46
N VAL A 77 27.74 10.18 18.64
CA VAL A 77 26.35 9.71 18.71
C VAL A 77 26.27 8.18 18.50
N LEU A 78 27.02 7.63 17.54
CA LEU A 78 27.01 6.18 17.32
C LEU A 78 27.60 5.41 18.51
N ASP A 79 28.69 5.89 19.11
CA ASP A 79 29.34 5.25 20.25
C ASP A 79 28.45 5.33 21.51
N ASP A 80 27.77 6.46 21.72
CA ASP A 80 26.90 6.69 22.88
C ASP A 80 25.69 5.76 22.93
N HIS A 81 25.10 5.45 21.79
CA HIS A 81 23.88 4.63 21.70
C HIS A 81 24.16 3.16 21.34
N ALA A 82 25.43 2.78 21.17
CA ALA A 82 25.80 1.42 20.77
C ALA A 82 25.49 0.35 21.83
N ARG A 83 25.28 0.71 23.10
CA ARG A 83 24.96 -0.25 24.16
C ARG A 83 23.48 -0.57 24.27
N VAL A 84 22.59 0.34 23.87
CA VAL A 84 21.14 0.16 23.94
C VAL A 84 20.66 -0.73 22.78
N ILE A 85 20.13 -1.91 23.09
CA ILE A 85 19.83 -2.94 22.08
C ILE A 85 18.33 -3.18 21.93
N PRO A 86 17.69 -2.81 20.80
CA PRO A 86 16.30 -3.21 20.57
C PRO A 86 16.24 -4.73 20.35
N GLU A 87 15.38 -5.41 21.11
CA GLU A 87 15.16 -6.86 21.05
C GLU A 87 13.78 -7.22 20.52
N SER A 88 12.78 -6.39 20.83
CA SER A 88 11.44 -6.53 20.27
C SER A 88 10.78 -5.17 20.08
N VAL A 89 9.67 -5.18 19.36
CA VAL A 89 8.85 -4.01 19.09
C VAL A 89 7.41 -4.31 19.40
N SER A 90 6.73 -3.35 20.00
CA SER A 90 5.28 -3.33 20.04
C SER A 90 4.77 -2.10 19.31
N VAL A 91 3.62 -2.28 18.66
CA VAL A 91 2.89 -1.20 18.03
C VAL A 91 1.49 -1.15 18.62
N SER A 92 1.11 0.02 19.08
CA SER A 92 -0.24 0.30 19.58
C SER A 92 -0.70 1.62 19.00
N GLY A 93 -2.01 1.83 18.91
CA GLY A 93 -2.52 3.06 18.35
C GLY A 93 -4.02 3.18 18.44
N SER A 94 -4.46 4.42 18.28
CA SER A 94 -5.84 4.81 18.13
C SER A 94 -6.00 5.61 16.84
N SER A 95 -7.21 6.09 16.56
CA SER A 95 -7.47 6.89 15.37
C SER A 95 -6.53 8.11 15.34
N GLY A 96 -5.75 8.25 14.28
CA GLY A 96 -4.86 9.38 14.04
C GLY A 96 -3.51 9.36 14.77
N LYS A 97 -3.23 8.36 15.63
CA LYS A 97 -1.94 8.26 16.35
C LYS A 97 -1.55 6.82 16.63
N TYR A 98 -0.28 6.51 16.42
CA TYR A 98 0.29 5.23 16.82
C TYR A 98 1.66 5.39 17.45
N GLN A 99 2.04 4.39 18.21
CA GLN A 99 3.30 4.31 18.92
C GLN A 99 4.07 3.10 18.44
N ILE A 100 5.35 3.30 18.16
CA ILE A 100 6.31 2.22 17.99
C ILE A 100 7.19 2.23 19.23
N VAL A 101 7.13 1.17 20.03
CA VAL A 101 7.88 1.06 21.28
C VAL A 101 8.92 -0.04 21.13
N TRP A 102 10.18 0.34 21.31
CA TRP A 102 11.31 -0.57 21.26
C TRP A 102 11.60 -1.08 22.68
N ASN A 103 11.46 -2.39 22.88
CA ASN A 103 11.94 -3.03 24.10
C ASN A 103 13.44 -3.24 23.95
N VAL A 104 14.21 -2.73 24.91
CA VAL A 104 15.67 -2.69 24.81
C VAL A 104 16.35 -3.49 25.93
N THR A 105 17.53 -4.04 25.63
CA THR A 105 18.49 -4.49 26.65
C THR A 105 19.64 -3.51 26.83
N ASN A 106 20.23 -3.54 28.03
CA ASN A 106 21.25 -2.58 28.49
C ASN A 106 20.77 -1.13 28.36
N ASP A 107 19.56 -0.86 28.83
CA ASP A 107 19.05 0.50 28.89
C ASP A 107 19.86 1.30 29.92
N ASP A 108 20.74 2.15 29.42
CA ASP A 108 21.54 3.08 30.21
C ASP A 108 20.90 4.47 30.26
N GLY A 109 19.63 4.59 29.87
CA GLY A 109 18.86 5.82 29.84
C GLY A 109 19.14 6.70 28.62
N LYS A 110 20.11 6.33 27.76
CA LYS A 110 20.41 7.08 26.52
C LYS A 110 19.38 6.83 25.43
N GLY A 111 18.67 5.71 25.48
CA GLY A 111 17.66 5.31 24.50
C GLY A 111 18.24 4.81 23.17
N VAL A 112 17.41 4.13 22.40
CA VAL A 112 17.83 3.51 21.14
C VAL A 112 17.99 4.54 20.01
N LEU A 113 19.03 4.36 19.21
CA LEU A 113 19.24 5.09 17.95
C LEU A 113 18.62 4.29 16.78
N MET A 114 17.62 4.88 16.12
CA MET A 114 16.86 4.23 15.06
C MET A 114 16.67 5.16 13.86
N TYR A 115 16.95 4.66 12.65
CA TYR A 115 16.74 5.41 11.41
C TYR A 115 15.26 5.45 11.04
N ALA A 116 14.75 6.64 10.74
CA ALA A 116 13.36 6.90 10.36
C ALA A 116 13.24 7.18 8.86
N TYR A 117 12.29 6.52 8.18
CA TYR A 117 11.92 6.85 6.79
C TYR A 117 11.39 8.28 6.66
N PRO A 118 11.36 8.85 5.44
CA PRO A 118 10.80 10.19 5.23
C PRO A 118 9.40 10.41 5.80
N HIS A 119 8.48 9.45 5.68
CA HIS A 119 7.11 9.57 6.24
C HIS A 119 7.08 9.57 7.78
N HIS A 120 8.06 8.94 8.44
CA HIS A 120 8.21 9.02 9.88
C HIS A 120 8.72 10.40 10.31
N GLN A 121 9.68 10.95 9.58
CA GLN A 121 10.33 12.22 9.93
C GLN A 121 9.33 13.39 10.03
N SER A 122 8.23 13.35 9.27
CA SER A 122 7.17 14.36 9.30
C SER A 122 6.13 14.16 10.41
N SER A 123 6.17 13.06 11.17
CA SER A 123 5.10 12.67 12.11
C SER A 123 5.57 12.30 13.52
N ILE A 124 6.86 12.02 13.72
CA ILE A 124 7.43 11.70 15.03
C ILE A 124 7.38 12.93 15.97
N SER A 125 6.90 12.73 17.19
CA SER A 125 6.88 13.77 18.24
C SER A 125 7.57 13.39 19.56
N SER A 126 7.83 12.10 19.82
CA SER A 126 8.39 11.63 21.11
C SER A 126 9.84 11.16 21.07
N ALA A 127 10.57 11.44 19.99
CA ALA A 127 11.97 11.06 19.84
C ALA A 127 12.81 12.22 19.28
N GLN A 128 14.08 12.26 19.67
CA GLN A 128 14.97 13.36 19.34
C GLN A 128 15.67 13.13 18.00
N PRO A 129 15.51 14.02 17.00
CA PRO A 129 16.21 13.87 15.72
C PRO A 129 17.71 14.14 15.88
N THR A 130 18.54 13.38 15.16
CA THR A 130 20.00 13.61 15.06
C THR A 130 20.37 14.19 13.70
N ASN A 131 21.64 14.52 13.46
CA ASN A 131 22.13 14.89 12.12
C ASN A 131 22.57 13.67 11.27
N LEU A 132 22.47 12.46 11.80
CA LEU A 132 22.83 11.23 11.09
C LEU A 132 21.80 10.92 10.00
N THR A 133 22.29 10.71 8.78
CA THR A 133 21.47 10.32 7.63
C THR A 133 22.09 9.15 6.88
N LEU A 134 21.26 8.28 6.34
CA LEU A 134 21.65 7.11 5.56
C LEU A 134 20.70 6.96 4.38
N ALA A 135 21.20 6.60 3.19
CA ALA A 135 20.32 6.20 2.11
C ALA A 135 19.66 4.85 2.47
N SER A 136 18.33 4.77 2.41
CA SER A 136 17.69 3.46 2.35
C SER A 136 17.86 2.86 0.95
N ALA A 137 17.57 1.57 0.81
CA ALA A 137 17.65 0.89 -0.48
C ALA A 137 16.73 1.55 -1.54
N THR A 138 15.47 1.81 -1.20
CA THR A 138 14.46 2.28 -2.18
C THR A 138 13.50 3.37 -1.66
N HIS A 139 13.57 3.74 -0.38
CA HIS A 139 12.60 4.63 0.28
C HIS A 139 13.16 6.04 0.56
N GLY A 140 14.23 6.42 -0.14
CA GLY A 140 14.91 7.71 0.02
C GLY A 140 15.79 7.79 1.28
N PRO A 141 16.28 9.00 1.63
CA PRO A 141 17.17 9.20 2.77
C PRO A 141 16.43 9.04 4.11
N MET A 142 16.99 8.21 4.98
CA MET A 142 16.57 8.05 6.37
C MET A 142 17.35 9.00 7.29
N LYS A 143 16.75 9.39 8.41
CA LYS A 143 17.37 10.23 9.45
C LYS A 143 17.29 9.50 10.79
N ALA A 144 18.37 9.47 11.57
CA ALA A 144 18.34 8.76 12.87
C ALA A 144 17.68 9.60 13.96
N TYR A 145 16.90 8.93 14.82
CA TYR A 145 16.23 9.47 15.99
C TYR A 145 16.64 8.68 17.22
N ILE A 146 16.75 9.37 18.36
CA ILE A 146 17.06 8.82 19.67
C ILE A 146 15.77 8.74 20.49
N GLY A 147 15.47 7.55 21.02
CA GLY A 147 14.37 7.32 21.96
C GLY A 147 13.75 5.94 21.83
N ASN A 148 13.37 5.36 22.98
CA ASN A 148 12.77 4.02 23.05
C ASN A 148 11.31 3.99 22.55
N MET A 149 10.70 5.14 22.28
CA MET A 149 9.32 5.24 21.79
C MET A 149 9.20 6.33 20.75
N TRP A 150 8.53 6.00 19.65
CA TRP A 150 8.09 6.96 18.65
C TRP A 150 6.59 7.08 18.69
N THR A 151 6.08 8.25 19.03
CA THR A 151 4.70 8.65 18.81
C THR A 151 4.63 9.30 17.44
N LEU A 152 3.85 8.68 16.55
CA LEU A 152 3.63 9.15 15.19
C LEU A 152 2.19 9.63 15.08
N THR A 153 2.02 10.92 14.80
CA THR A 153 0.70 11.53 14.61
C THR A 153 0.40 11.67 13.14
N LYS A 154 -0.79 11.22 12.74
CA LYS A 154 -1.36 11.46 11.42
C LYS A 154 -2.61 12.34 11.59
N PRO A 155 -2.48 13.67 11.45
CA PRO A 155 -3.59 14.59 11.65
C PRO A 155 -4.66 14.46 10.54
N ASP A 156 -4.24 14.08 9.32
CA ASP A 156 -5.13 13.93 8.18
C ASP A 156 -5.67 12.50 8.09
N LEU A 157 -6.70 12.20 8.89
CA LEU A 157 -7.48 10.98 8.72
C LEU A 157 -8.21 10.98 7.37
N SER A 158 -8.50 9.78 6.88
CA SER A 158 -9.24 9.61 5.63
C SER A 158 -10.65 10.21 5.79
N THR A 159 -11.01 11.11 4.89
CA THR A 159 -12.36 11.62 4.64
C THR A 159 -13.06 10.86 3.50
N ALA A 160 -12.44 9.81 2.94
CA ALA A 160 -13.01 9.03 1.86
C ALA A 160 -14.35 8.47 2.28
N SER A 161 -15.30 8.45 1.35
CA SER A 161 -16.63 7.91 1.55
C SER A 161 -16.89 6.82 0.50
N TRP A 162 -18.06 6.20 0.57
CA TRP A 162 -18.54 5.26 -0.42
C TRP A 162 -18.88 5.91 -1.77
N LEU A 163 -19.10 7.23 -1.77
CA LEU A 163 -19.37 8.03 -2.95
C LEU A 163 -18.31 9.12 -3.11
N PRO A 164 -18.11 9.65 -4.33
CA PRO A 164 -17.32 10.86 -4.56
C PRO A 164 -17.77 12.00 -3.64
N ARG A 165 -16.88 12.94 -3.31
CA ARG A 165 -17.18 14.08 -2.43
C ARG A 165 -18.46 14.83 -2.81
N ASN A 166 -18.71 14.96 -4.11
CA ASN A 166 -19.94 15.49 -4.67
C ASN A 166 -20.79 14.34 -5.19
N ALA A 167 -21.60 13.75 -4.32
CA ALA A 167 -22.33 12.54 -4.64
C ALA A 167 -23.41 12.73 -5.72
N ALA A 168 -24.03 13.92 -5.80
CA ALA A 168 -25.19 14.15 -6.66
C ALA A 168 -24.82 14.36 -8.14
N VAL A 169 -25.53 13.66 -9.04
CA VAL A 169 -25.40 13.85 -10.48
C VAL A 169 -26.05 15.17 -10.90
N PRO A 170 -25.37 16.05 -11.66
CA PRO A 170 -25.97 17.25 -12.22
C PRO A 170 -27.20 16.94 -13.07
N LYS A 171 -28.26 17.75 -12.97
CA LYS A 171 -29.52 17.52 -13.69
C LYS A 171 -29.34 17.30 -15.20
N ALA A 172 -28.43 18.03 -15.83
CA ALA A 172 -28.13 17.91 -17.25
C ALA A 172 -27.51 16.56 -17.65
N LEU A 173 -26.90 15.83 -16.70
CA LEU A 173 -26.23 14.55 -16.92
C LEU A 173 -27.01 13.36 -16.33
N LEU A 174 -28.18 13.60 -15.72
CA LEU A 174 -29.00 12.53 -15.13
C LEU A 174 -29.45 11.52 -16.17
N GLN A 175 -29.90 11.96 -17.35
CA GLN A 175 -30.44 11.07 -18.36
C GLN A 175 -29.37 10.11 -18.92
N PRO A 176 -28.19 10.57 -19.39
CA PRO A 176 -27.16 9.64 -19.87
C PRO A 176 -26.66 8.66 -18.80
N VAL A 177 -26.56 9.10 -17.54
CA VAL A 177 -26.19 8.20 -16.43
C VAL A 177 -27.29 7.17 -16.16
N THR A 178 -28.56 7.58 -16.21
CA THR A 178 -29.72 6.68 -16.04
C THR A 178 -29.79 5.65 -17.17
N ASP A 179 -29.58 6.07 -18.42
CA ASP A 179 -29.60 5.17 -19.58
C ASP A 179 -28.50 4.11 -19.48
N ALA A 180 -27.29 4.52 -19.07
CA ALA A 180 -26.19 3.59 -18.82
C ALA A 180 -26.49 2.65 -17.65
N LEU A 181 -27.10 3.14 -16.57
CA LEU A 181 -27.53 2.33 -15.43
C LEU A 181 -28.54 1.26 -15.85
N ASP A 182 -29.58 1.64 -16.59
CA ASP A 182 -30.60 0.69 -17.04
C ASP A 182 -30.02 -0.32 -18.05
N ALA A 183 -29.03 0.07 -18.87
CA ALA A 183 -28.29 -0.85 -19.72
C ALA A 183 -27.43 -1.86 -18.92
N ASP A 184 -26.70 -1.39 -17.92
CA ASP A 184 -25.89 -2.21 -17.03
C ASP A 184 -26.76 -3.19 -16.21
N LEU A 185 -27.97 -2.78 -15.80
CA LEU A 185 -28.93 -3.64 -15.10
C LEU A 185 -29.50 -4.77 -15.97
N ARG A 186 -29.47 -4.65 -17.31
CA ARG A 186 -29.89 -5.72 -18.24
C ARG A 186 -28.85 -6.82 -18.40
N GLN A 187 -27.60 -6.59 -17.98
CA GLN A 187 -26.53 -7.60 -18.10
C GLN A 187 -26.71 -8.75 -17.12
N ASP A 188 -26.14 -9.91 -17.42
CA ASP A 188 -26.11 -11.04 -16.49
C ASP A 188 -24.92 -10.90 -15.52
N TRP A 189 -25.22 -10.45 -14.29
CA TRP A 189 -24.20 -10.18 -13.29
C TRP A 189 -23.63 -11.46 -12.69
N THR A 190 -24.44 -12.51 -12.57
CA THR A 190 -23.98 -13.80 -12.02
C THR A 190 -23.01 -14.44 -13.01
N TYR A 191 -23.36 -14.46 -14.29
CA TYR A 191 -22.47 -14.96 -15.33
C TYR A 191 -21.15 -14.16 -15.41
N ASP A 192 -21.21 -12.83 -15.36
CA ASP A 192 -20.01 -12.00 -15.41
C ASP A 192 -19.11 -12.16 -14.17
N CYS A 193 -19.67 -12.51 -13.01
CA CYS A 193 -18.93 -12.79 -11.78
C CYS A 193 -18.40 -14.22 -11.68
N ASP A 194 -18.96 -15.17 -12.43
CA ASP A 194 -18.54 -16.58 -12.42
C ASP A 194 -17.34 -16.81 -13.36
N ARG A 195 -16.17 -16.31 -12.94
CA ARG A 195 -14.91 -16.39 -13.70
C ARG A 195 -14.01 -17.46 -13.10
N ALA A 196 -13.05 -17.92 -13.92
CA ALA A 196 -12.11 -18.96 -13.53
C ALA A 196 -11.20 -18.60 -12.34
N THR A 197 -11.07 -17.30 -12.00
CA THR A 197 -10.24 -16.84 -10.89
C THR A 197 -11.00 -15.87 -9.98
N ASN A 198 -10.76 -15.98 -8.68
CA ASN A 198 -11.25 -15.08 -7.64
C ASN A 198 -10.83 -13.64 -7.90
N TYR A 199 -9.65 -13.38 -8.48
CA TYR A 199 -9.24 -12.01 -8.83
C TYR A 199 -10.22 -11.36 -9.81
N PHE A 200 -10.48 -12.01 -10.95
CA PHE A 200 -11.33 -11.43 -11.98
C PHE A 200 -12.80 -11.46 -11.58
N SER A 201 -13.24 -12.49 -10.86
CA SER A 201 -14.56 -12.54 -10.23
C SER A 201 -14.76 -11.39 -9.25
N GLY A 202 -13.78 -11.15 -8.38
CA GLY A 202 -13.77 -10.03 -7.45
C GLY A 202 -13.89 -8.69 -8.18
N LYS A 203 -13.09 -8.46 -9.22
CA LYS A 203 -13.21 -7.24 -10.05
C LYS A 203 -14.65 -7.04 -10.57
N ALA A 204 -15.30 -8.09 -11.06
CA ALA A 204 -16.69 -8.03 -11.54
C ALA A 204 -17.69 -7.80 -10.40
N LEU A 205 -17.52 -8.47 -9.25
CA LEU A 205 -18.36 -8.28 -8.07
C LEU A 205 -18.32 -6.83 -7.58
N GLN A 206 -17.13 -6.24 -7.43
CA GLN A 206 -17.02 -4.85 -7.01
C GLN A 206 -17.59 -3.89 -8.05
N LYS A 207 -17.39 -4.16 -9.35
CA LYS A 207 -18.01 -3.39 -10.44
C LYS A 207 -19.52 -3.30 -10.25
N TRP A 208 -20.18 -4.44 -10.04
CA TRP A 208 -21.63 -4.49 -9.83
C TRP A 208 -22.07 -3.95 -8.47
N ALA A 209 -21.21 -4.08 -7.44
CA ALA A 209 -21.43 -3.44 -6.16
C ALA A 209 -21.52 -1.91 -6.29
N LEU A 210 -20.63 -1.30 -7.08
CA LEU A 210 -20.66 0.14 -7.32
C LEU A 210 -21.92 0.57 -8.08
N VAL A 211 -22.42 -0.24 -9.03
CA VAL A 211 -23.70 0.00 -9.72
C VAL A 211 -24.89 -0.11 -8.75
N ALA A 212 -24.93 -1.15 -7.93
CA ALA A 212 -25.98 -1.33 -6.91
C ALA A 212 -25.96 -0.19 -5.88
N LEU A 213 -24.77 0.26 -5.49
CA LEU A 213 -24.57 1.40 -4.59
C LEU A 213 -25.15 2.68 -5.20
N ILE A 214 -24.68 3.12 -6.36
CA ILE A 214 -25.13 4.41 -6.92
C ILE A 214 -26.62 4.43 -7.23
N SER A 215 -27.20 3.27 -7.56
CA SER A 215 -28.62 3.16 -7.88
C SER A 215 -29.53 3.02 -6.66
N ASN A 216 -28.99 2.93 -5.44
CA ASN A 216 -29.78 2.81 -4.20
C ASN A 216 -29.34 3.79 -3.10
N ARG A 217 -28.46 4.74 -3.44
CA ARG A 217 -28.06 5.84 -2.55
C ARG A 217 -28.79 7.13 -2.95
N PRO A 218 -29.66 7.70 -2.08
CA PRO A 218 -30.42 8.91 -2.41
C PRO A 218 -29.51 10.12 -2.67
N GLU A 219 -28.30 10.15 -2.12
CA GLU A 219 -27.33 11.22 -2.32
C GLU A 219 -26.88 11.38 -3.77
N THR A 220 -27.10 10.36 -4.61
CA THR A 220 -26.73 10.39 -6.03
C THR A 220 -27.71 11.19 -6.88
N GLY A 221 -28.96 11.38 -6.40
CA GLY A 221 -30.04 11.93 -7.19
C GLY A 221 -30.61 10.99 -8.27
N LEU A 222 -30.11 9.74 -8.35
CA LEU A 222 -30.64 8.72 -9.25
C LEU A 222 -31.89 8.08 -8.62
N ALA A 223 -32.86 7.71 -9.46
CA ALA A 223 -34.04 6.97 -9.01
C ALA A 223 -33.65 5.56 -8.56
N ALA A 224 -34.20 5.12 -7.43
CA ALA A 224 -33.85 3.85 -6.80
C ALA A 224 -34.05 2.65 -7.75
N ARG A 225 -33.14 1.67 -7.70
CA ARG A 225 -33.23 0.38 -8.41
C ARG A 225 -33.01 -0.78 -7.43
N PRO A 226 -34.01 -1.17 -6.62
CA PRO A 226 -33.86 -2.20 -5.60
C PRO A 226 -33.46 -3.58 -6.17
N ASN A 227 -33.86 -3.86 -7.43
CA ASN A 227 -33.47 -5.09 -8.13
C ASN A 227 -31.95 -5.23 -8.31
N ALA A 228 -31.20 -4.12 -8.36
CA ALA A 228 -29.73 -4.14 -8.41
C ALA A 228 -29.15 -4.83 -7.17
N VAL A 229 -29.74 -4.61 -5.99
CA VAL A 229 -29.29 -5.22 -4.74
C VAL A 229 -29.50 -6.73 -4.77
N GLN A 230 -30.63 -7.20 -5.31
CA GLN A 230 -30.90 -8.63 -5.46
C GLN A 230 -29.92 -9.30 -6.42
N LYS A 231 -29.66 -8.70 -7.59
CA LYS A 231 -28.68 -9.23 -8.54
C LYS A 231 -27.27 -9.34 -7.95
N LEU A 232 -26.86 -8.36 -7.14
CA LEU A 232 -25.57 -8.41 -6.45
C LEU A 232 -25.49 -9.55 -5.42
N LYS A 233 -26.57 -9.75 -4.65
CA LYS A 233 -26.69 -10.87 -3.69
C LYS A 233 -26.59 -12.22 -4.38
N ASP A 234 -27.29 -12.38 -5.51
CA ASP A 234 -27.28 -13.62 -6.28
C ASP A 234 -25.87 -13.90 -6.84
N ALA A 235 -25.17 -12.87 -7.30
CA ALA A 235 -23.78 -12.99 -7.77
C ALA A 235 -22.77 -13.31 -6.65
N LEU A 236 -22.95 -12.79 -5.43
CA LEU A 236 -22.06 -13.08 -4.29
C LEU A 236 -22.38 -14.44 -3.63
N ALA A 237 -23.61 -14.94 -3.74
CA ALA A 237 -24.07 -16.15 -3.05
C ALA A 237 -23.16 -17.39 -3.24
N PRO A 238 -22.59 -17.68 -4.43
CA PRO A 238 -21.65 -18.78 -4.61
C PRO A 238 -20.37 -18.65 -3.79
N PHE A 239 -19.86 -17.43 -3.59
CA PHE A 239 -18.66 -17.15 -2.81
C PHE A 239 -18.89 -17.34 -1.31
N LEU A 240 -20.06 -16.94 -0.81
CA LEU A 240 -20.50 -17.19 0.56
C LEU A 240 -20.64 -18.69 0.84
N GLY A 241 -21.23 -19.42 -0.11
CA GLY A 241 -21.35 -20.87 -0.06
C GLY A 241 -20.03 -21.62 -0.29
N ASN A 242 -18.95 -20.91 -0.64
CA ASN A 242 -17.64 -21.47 -0.99
C ASN A 242 -17.71 -22.51 -2.13
N VAL A 243 -18.54 -22.22 -3.15
CA VAL A 243 -18.80 -23.06 -4.33
C VAL A 243 -18.49 -22.35 -5.66
N GLN A 244 -17.81 -21.20 -5.63
CA GLN A 244 -17.27 -20.57 -6.83
C GLN A 244 -16.23 -21.46 -7.52
N GLN A 245 -15.81 -21.11 -8.75
CA GLN A 245 -14.86 -21.91 -9.56
C GLN A 245 -13.56 -22.30 -8.81
N ASP A 246 -12.99 -21.36 -8.06
CA ASP A 246 -11.81 -21.59 -7.22
C ASP A 246 -12.13 -21.28 -5.74
N PRO A 247 -12.71 -22.23 -5.01
CA PRO A 247 -13.14 -22.01 -3.63
C PRO A 247 -11.94 -21.90 -2.67
N PHE A 248 -12.21 -21.41 -1.46
CA PHE A 248 -11.19 -21.23 -0.44
C PHE A 248 -11.02 -22.47 0.47
N ASN A 249 -9.81 -22.58 1.02
CA ASN A 249 -9.39 -23.51 2.05
C ASN A 249 -8.72 -22.74 3.19
N TYR A 250 -8.82 -23.24 4.42
CA TYR A 250 -8.05 -22.69 5.54
C TYR A 250 -6.76 -23.50 5.73
N ASP A 251 -5.63 -22.82 5.68
CA ASP A 251 -4.33 -23.39 6.00
C ASP A 251 -4.02 -23.20 7.50
N ALA A 252 -3.92 -24.33 8.21
CA ALA A 252 -3.61 -24.35 9.64
C ALA A 252 -2.12 -24.14 9.94
N THR A 253 -1.23 -24.26 8.95
CA THR A 253 0.22 -24.08 9.10
C THR A 253 0.58 -22.60 9.14
N TYR A 254 0.20 -21.82 8.13
CA TYR A 254 0.45 -20.38 8.08
C TYR A 254 -0.77 -19.53 8.48
N LYS A 255 -1.81 -20.19 9.00
CA LYS A 255 -2.97 -19.57 9.67
C LYS A 255 -3.68 -18.57 8.76
N GLY A 256 -4.19 -19.02 7.62
CA GLY A 256 -4.81 -18.11 6.64
C GLY A 256 -5.70 -18.79 5.61
N VAL A 257 -6.38 -17.97 4.82
CA VAL A 257 -7.30 -18.42 3.76
C VAL A 257 -6.55 -18.50 2.44
N VAL A 258 -6.60 -19.63 1.75
CA VAL A 258 -5.91 -19.85 0.48
C VAL A 258 -6.87 -20.38 -0.58
N ALA A 259 -6.70 -19.95 -1.82
CA ALA A 259 -7.43 -20.52 -2.96
C ALA A 259 -7.06 -22.00 -3.19
N ARG A 260 -8.01 -22.81 -3.67
CA ARG A 260 -7.86 -24.26 -3.82
C ARG A 260 -7.06 -24.67 -5.05
N CYS A 261 -6.96 -23.83 -6.08
CA CYS A 261 -6.43 -24.18 -7.40
C CYS A 261 -5.13 -25.00 -7.37
N ARG A 262 -4.17 -24.71 -6.49
CA ARG A 262 -2.91 -25.46 -6.43
C ARG A 262 -3.11 -26.86 -5.87
N ILE A 263 -4.01 -27.02 -4.90
CA ILE A 263 -4.31 -28.31 -4.27
C ILE A 263 -4.83 -29.29 -5.33
N THR A 264 -5.54 -28.80 -6.34
CA THR A 264 -6.09 -29.61 -7.44
C THR A 264 -5.16 -29.70 -8.66
N SER A 265 -4.50 -28.61 -9.05
CA SER A 265 -3.71 -28.54 -10.29
C SER A 265 -2.20 -28.78 -10.10
N GLY A 266 -1.67 -28.58 -8.90
CA GLY A 266 -0.23 -28.56 -8.63
C GLY A 266 0.51 -27.30 -9.10
N ASP A 267 -0.14 -26.39 -9.84
CA ASP A 267 0.48 -25.16 -10.34
C ASP A 267 0.65 -24.12 -9.22
N ALA A 268 1.88 -23.67 -9.01
CA ALA A 268 2.20 -22.66 -8.01
C ALA A 268 1.79 -21.24 -8.41
N GLY A 269 1.61 -20.99 -9.71
CA GLY A 269 1.21 -19.70 -10.28
C GLY A 269 -0.29 -19.53 -10.47
N CYS A 270 -1.09 -20.58 -10.25
CA CYS A 270 -2.55 -20.49 -10.33
C CYS A 270 -3.09 -19.45 -9.33
N GLU A 271 -4.19 -18.79 -9.71
CA GLU A 271 -4.76 -17.67 -8.93
C GLU A 271 -3.68 -16.64 -8.53
N PHE A 272 -2.76 -16.33 -9.46
CA PHE A 272 -1.67 -15.38 -9.24
C PHE A 272 -0.76 -15.72 -8.04
N GLY A 273 -0.73 -17.00 -7.64
CA GLY A 273 0.02 -17.49 -6.49
C GLY A 273 -0.69 -17.29 -5.15
N HIS A 274 -2.02 -17.09 -5.14
CA HIS A 274 -2.82 -16.95 -3.92
C HIS A 274 -2.64 -18.12 -2.96
N THR A 275 -2.49 -19.37 -3.44
CA THR A 275 -2.22 -20.49 -2.52
C THR A 275 -0.88 -20.37 -1.78
N HIS A 276 0.02 -19.48 -2.22
CA HIS A 276 1.28 -19.16 -1.56
C HIS A 276 1.27 -17.79 -0.87
N TYR A 277 0.10 -17.28 -0.48
CA TYR A 277 -0.02 -15.99 0.20
C TYR A 277 0.37 -14.77 -0.64
N ASN A 278 0.35 -14.89 -1.98
CA ASN A 278 0.42 -13.70 -2.83
C ASN A 278 -0.96 -13.04 -2.89
N ASP A 279 -0.98 -11.71 -2.90
CA ASP A 279 -2.08 -10.93 -3.46
C ASP A 279 -3.46 -11.08 -2.80
N HIS A 280 -3.56 -11.72 -1.62
CA HIS A 280 -4.84 -11.84 -0.89
C HIS A 280 -5.51 -10.48 -0.69
N HIS A 281 -4.75 -9.46 -0.29
CA HIS A 281 -5.26 -8.09 -0.12
C HIS A 281 -5.81 -7.46 -1.41
N PHE A 282 -5.33 -7.88 -2.59
CA PHE A 282 -5.93 -7.49 -3.87
C PHE A 282 -7.22 -8.27 -4.13
N HIS A 283 -7.21 -9.60 -4.00
CA HIS A 283 -8.35 -10.46 -4.32
C HIS A 283 -9.51 -10.27 -3.33
N GLN A 284 -9.21 -10.46 -2.04
CA GLN A 284 -10.16 -10.33 -0.94
C GLN A 284 -10.69 -8.90 -0.82
N GLY A 285 -9.90 -7.89 -1.17
CA GLY A 285 -10.35 -6.49 -1.16
C GLY A 285 -11.63 -6.28 -1.98
N TYR A 286 -11.72 -6.86 -3.18
CA TYR A 286 -12.91 -6.78 -4.02
C TYR A 286 -14.13 -7.48 -3.42
N LEU A 287 -13.92 -8.69 -2.90
CA LEU A 287 -14.96 -9.51 -2.26
C LEU A 287 -15.54 -8.83 -1.02
N ILE A 288 -14.64 -8.32 -0.19
CA ILE A 288 -14.97 -7.63 1.04
C ILE A 288 -15.71 -6.31 0.76
N ALA A 289 -15.26 -5.52 -0.23
CA ALA A 289 -15.98 -4.31 -0.65
C ALA A 289 -17.41 -4.62 -1.13
N THR A 290 -17.58 -5.73 -1.84
CA THR A 290 -18.90 -6.19 -2.31
C THR A 290 -19.80 -6.56 -1.14
N ALA A 291 -19.30 -7.35 -0.19
CA ALA A 291 -20.03 -7.73 1.02
C ALA A 291 -20.46 -6.50 1.85
N ALA A 292 -19.58 -5.51 1.98
CA ALA A 292 -19.87 -4.26 2.69
C ALA A 292 -20.98 -3.44 2.02
N VAL A 293 -20.98 -3.36 0.68
CA VAL A 293 -22.08 -2.71 -0.06
C VAL A 293 -23.41 -3.45 0.16
N ILE A 294 -23.42 -4.78 0.10
CA ILE A 294 -24.63 -5.56 0.38
C ILE A 294 -25.11 -5.29 1.81
N LYS A 295 -24.21 -5.37 2.81
CA LYS A 295 -24.55 -5.11 4.22
C LYS A 295 -25.11 -3.70 4.43
N MET A 296 -24.60 -2.71 3.70
CA MET A 296 -25.11 -1.34 3.75
C MET A 296 -26.51 -1.22 3.16
N LEU A 297 -26.76 -1.83 2.01
CA LEU A 297 -28.02 -1.68 1.27
C LEU A 297 -29.13 -2.61 1.80
N ASP A 298 -28.76 -3.76 2.36
CA ASP A 298 -29.64 -4.70 3.05
C ASP A 298 -28.91 -5.38 4.23
N PRO A 299 -28.97 -4.79 5.44
CA PRO A 299 -28.25 -5.31 6.59
C PRO A 299 -28.77 -6.65 7.12
N ALA A 300 -29.98 -7.08 6.72
CA ALA A 300 -30.61 -8.30 7.21
C ALA A 300 -30.29 -9.54 6.36
N TRP A 301 -29.87 -9.36 5.10
CA TRP A 301 -29.59 -10.48 4.20
C TRP A 301 -28.42 -11.33 4.68
N ARG A 302 -28.71 -12.58 5.08
CA ARG A 302 -27.73 -13.60 5.52
C ARG A 302 -26.70 -13.02 6.49
N SER A 303 -27.13 -12.16 7.42
CA SER A 303 -26.24 -11.29 8.20
C SER A 303 -25.09 -12.03 8.88
N ASP A 304 -25.38 -13.16 9.51
CA ASP A 304 -24.40 -13.88 10.32
C ASP A 304 -23.35 -14.56 9.45
N GLU A 305 -23.80 -15.15 8.34
CA GLU A 305 -22.93 -15.79 7.36
C GLU A 305 -22.07 -14.76 6.61
N LEU A 306 -22.68 -13.66 6.15
CA LEU A 306 -21.98 -12.57 5.49
C LEU A 306 -20.92 -11.96 6.40
N ASN A 307 -21.26 -11.72 7.67
CA ASN A 307 -20.32 -11.19 8.66
C ASN A 307 -19.17 -12.17 8.91
N ALA A 308 -19.47 -13.43 9.23
CA ALA A 308 -18.45 -14.43 9.54
C ALA A 308 -17.48 -14.67 8.38
N TRP A 309 -18.02 -14.80 7.16
CA TRP A 309 -17.22 -14.97 5.94
C TRP A 309 -16.34 -13.76 5.67
N THR A 310 -16.92 -12.55 5.72
CA THR A 310 -16.18 -11.31 5.48
C THR A 310 -15.09 -11.08 6.51
N GLU A 311 -15.39 -11.29 7.80
CA GLU A 311 -14.42 -11.14 8.89
C GLU A 311 -13.24 -12.11 8.78
N ALA A 312 -13.46 -13.35 8.31
CA ALA A 312 -12.37 -14.28 8.03
C ALA A 312 -11.42 -13.73 6.95
N LEU A 313 -11.96 -13.18 5.86
CA LEU A 313 -11.15 -12.56 4.80
C LEU A 313 -10.42 -11.29 5.27
N ILE A 314 -11.03 -10.51 6.17
CA ILE A 314 -10.39 -9.34 6.79
C ILE A 314 -9.23 -9.77 7.68
N ARG A 315 -9.46 -10.75 8.55
CA ARG A 315 -8.45 -11.23 9.51
C ARG A 315 -7.27 -11.88 8.79
N ASP A 316 -7.51 -12.59 7.70
CA ASP A 316 -6.44 -13.12 6.86
C ASP A 316 -5.47 -12.03 6.35
N VAL A 317 -5.99 -10.84 6.03
CA VAL A 317 -5.20 -9.74 5.45
C VAL A 317 -4.66 -8.75 6.49
N ASN A 318 -5.46 -8.45 7.52
CA ASN A 318 -5.23 -7.31 8.41
C ASN A 318 -5.73 -7.57 9.84
N ASN A 319 -5.59 -8.79 10.37
CA ASN A 319 -5.96 -9.08 11.75
C ASN A 319 -5.26 -8.12 12.73
N PRO A 320 -6.02 -7.33 13.52
CA PRO A 320 -5.43 -6.44 14.52
C PRO A 320 -5.14 -7.14 15.86
N LEU A 321 -5.71 -8.31 16.11
CA LEU A 321 -5.74 -8.95 17.43
C LEU A 321 -4.58 -9.90 17.62
N ALA A 322 -3.71 -9.61 18.60
CA ALA A 322 -2.60 -10.48 18.99
C ALA A 322 -3.08 -11.80 19.64
N THR A 323 -4.32 -11.81 20.15
CA THR A 323 -4.92 -12.96 20.83
C THR A 323 -5.67 -13.90 19.88
N ASP A 324 -5.72 -13.58 18.59
CA ASP A 324 -6.37 -14.42 17.59
C ASP A 324 -5.47 -15.61 17.22
N ASN A 325 -5.93 -16.82 17.56
CA ASN A 325 -5.20 -18.06 17.29
C ASN A 325 -5.37 -18.59 15.85
N TYR A 326 -6.18 -17.92 15.03
CA TYR A 326 -6.52 -18.36 13.68
C TYR A 326 -5.84 -17.56 12.57
N PHE A 327 -5.41 -16.32 12.83
CA PHE A 327 -4.77 -15.48 11.81
C PHE A 327 -3.61 -14.67 12.39
N PRO A 328 -2.48 -14.52 11.67
CA PRO A 328 -1.37 -13.68 12.12
C PRO A 328 -1.75 -12.20 12.01
N GLN A 329 -1.14 -11.38 12.86
CA GLN A 329 -1.38 -9.94 12.82
C GLN A 329 -0.85 -9.31 11.53
N PHE A 330 -1.64 -8.40 10.94
CA PHE A 330 -1.21 -7.47 9.89
C PHE A 330 -0.44 -8.07 8.70
N ARG A 331 -0.90 -9.22 8.17
CA ARG A 331 -0.21 -9.96 7.09
C ARG A 331 0.32 -9.06 5.96
N TYR A 332 -0.48 -8.13 5.45
CA TYR A 332 -0.07 -7.23 4.34
C TYR A 332 0.17 -5.77 4.76
N PHE A 333 0.56 -5.55 6.02
CA PHE A 333 0.83 -4.21 6.50
C PHE A 333 2.05 -4.15 7.43
N ASP A 334 3.06 -3.40 7.00
CA ASP A 334 4.25 -3.14 7.80
C ASP A 334 4.08 -1.82 8.57
N TRP A 335 4.11 -1.89 9.91
CA TRP A 335 3.96 -0.72 10.76
C TRP A 335 5.12 0.28 10.69
N PHE A 336 6.27 -0.11 10.13
CA PHE A 336 7.43 0.72 9.91
C PHE A 336 7.59 1.15 8.43
N ALA A 337 7.37 0.27 7.46
CA ALA A 337 7.50 0.61 6.04
C ALA A 337 6.21 1.17 5.41
N GLY A 338 5.04 0.81 5.95
CA GLY A 338 3.72 1.09 5.37
C GLY A 338 3.13 -0.13 4.65
N PRO A 339 2.21 0.06 3.69
CA PRO A 339 1.63 -1.06 2.93
C PRO A 339 2.71 -1.85 2.19
N VAL A 340 2.63 -3.17 2.29
CA VAL A 340 3.55 -4.12 1.64
C VAL A 340 2.73 -5.25 1.02
N ALA A 341 3.15 -5.75 -0.13
CA ALA A 341 2.79 -7.10 -0.54
C ALA A 341 3.88 -8.03 0.00
N LEU A 342 3.51 -9.16 0.59
CA LEU A 342 4.48 -10.12 1.14
C LEU A 342 5.16 -10.95 0.03
N PRO A 343 6.30 -11.61 0.32
CA PRO A 343 6.87 -12.63 -0.54
C PRO A 343 5.93 -13.83 -0.55
N SER A 344 5.88 -14.52 -1.69
CA SER A 344 5.33 -15.88 -1.75
C SER A 344 5.97 -16.77 -0.68
N ALA A 345 5.18 -17.61 0.00
CA ALA A 345 5.69 -18.63 0.90
C ALA A 345 6.49 -19.75 0.18
N ALA A 346 6.60 -19.70 -1.14
CA ALA A 346 7.39 -20.63 -1.95
C ALA A 346 8.91 -20.42 -1.75
N PRO A 347 9.73 -21.49 -1.83
CA PRO A 347 11.19 -21.39 -1.74
C PRO A 347 11.78 -20.44 -2.79
N LEU A 348 12.66 -19.53 -2.35
CA LEU A 348 13.35 -18.58 -3.22
C LEU A 348 14.39 -19.29 -4.10
N THR A 349 14.00 -19.67 -5.32
CA THR A 349 14.92 -20.07 -6.41
C THR A 349 15.43 -18.84 -7.19
N ASP A 350 16.55 -18.95 -7.91
CA ASP A 350 17.11 -17.83 -8.70
C ASP A 350 16.11 -17.21 -9.70
N ALA A 351 15.19 -17.99 -10.25
CA ALA A 351 14.11 -17.52 -11.12
C ALA A 351 13.02 -16.74 -10.36
N THR A 352 12.76 -17.10 -9.10
CA THR A 352 11.79 -16.40 -8.23
C THR A 352 12.38 -15.15 -7.58
N LYS A 353 13.70 -15.03 -7.44
CA LYS A 353 14.37 -13.86 -6.81
C LYS A 353 13.96 -12.50 -7.41
N ASN A 354 13.51 -12.44 -8.66
CA ASN A 354 13.02 -11.21 -9.31
C ASN A 354 11.50 -11.00 -9.20
N ARG A 355 10.73 -12.01 -8.78
CA ARG A 355 9.26 -12.03 -8.71
C ARG A 355 8.70 -12.11 -7.28
N THR A 356 9.49 -12.57 -6.30
CA THR A 356 9.06 -12.81 -4.90
C THR A 356 9.55 -11.77 -3.90
N ARG A 357 10.11 -10.63 -4.36
CA ARG A 357 10.47 -9.51 -3.47
C ARG A 357 9.26 -8.59 -3.34
N ASN A 358 8.89 -8.22 -2.11
CA ASN A 358 7.70 -7.43 -1.72
C ASN A 358 7.28 -6.31 -2.70
N PRO A 359 6.43 -6.58 -3.70
CA PRO A 359 6.08 -5.59 -4.72
C PRO A 359 4.81 -4.83 -4.31
N SER A 360 4.90 -3.55 -3.99
CA SER A 360 3.69 -2.75 -3.70
C SER A 360 3.12 -2.11 -4.98
N THR A 361 1.83 -2.29 -5.25
CA THR A 361 1.03 -1.52 -6.24
C THR A 361 -0.22 -0.90 -5.57
N SER A 362 -0.89 0.04 -6.24
CA SER A 362 -1.93 0.90 -5.64
C SER A 362 -3.28 0.25 -5.31
N SER A 363 -3.56 -0.96 -5.79
CA SER A 363 -4.95 -1.44 -5.94
C SER A 363 -5.58 -2.06 -4.70
N GLY A 364 -4.82 -2.76 -3.86
CA GLY A 364 -5.30 -3.46 -2.67
C GLY A 364 -5.55 -2.57 -1.43
N PRO A 365 -4.78 -1.49 -1.21
CA PRO A 365 -4.97 -0.65 -0.03
C PRO A 365 -6.31 0.09 0.05
N GLN A 366 -6.94 0.40 -1.09
CA GLN A 366 -8.14 1.25 -1.18
C GLN A 366 -9.43 0.52 -0.81
N ALA A 367 -9.58 -0.74 -1.22
CA ALA A 367 -10.75 -1.55 -0.89
C ALA A 367 -10.83 -1.85 0.62
N LEU A 368 -9.69 -2.02 1.30
CA LEU A 368 -9.65 -2.17 2.75
C LEU A 368 -9.91 -0.84 3.50
N GLY A 369 -9.60 0.31 2.88
CA GLY A 369 -9.84 1.63 3.47
C GLY A 369 -11.32 1.94 3.69
N ALA A 370 -12.16 1.65 2.68
CA ALA A 370 -13.62 1.81 2.75
C ALA A 370 -14.25 0.86 3.79
N LEU A 371 -13.68 -0.33 3.93
CA LEU A 371 -14.14 -1.34 4.88
C LEU A 371 -13.80 -0.99 6.33
N ASN A 372 -12.60 -0.46 6.57
CA ASN A 372 -12.09 -0.16 7.91
C ASN A 372 -12.90 0.93 8.63
N GLN A 373 -13.65 1.77 7.89
CA GLN A 373 -14.60 2.74 8.43
C GLN A 373 -15.90 2.10 8.96
N GLN A 374 -16.25 0.88 8.51
CA GLN A 374 -17.49 0.21 8.93
C GLN A 374 -17.30 -0.81 10.06
N HIS A 375 -16.10 -1.36 10.26
CA HIS A 375 -15.81 -2.28 11.39
C HIS A 375 -15.42 -1.58 12.70
N GLY A 376 -15.42 -0.23 12.73
CA GLY A 376 -15.49 0.57 13.96
C GLY A 376 -14.33 0.44 14.95
N SER A 377 -13.21 -0.19 14.59
CA SER A 377 -12.04 -0.20 15.47
C SER A 377 -11.14 1.01 15.17
N PRO A 378 -10.68 1.77 16.18
CA PRO A 378 -9.71 2.85 15.98
C PRO A 378 -8.43 2.40 15.23
N LEU A 379 -8.10 1.11 15.32
CA LEU A 379 -6.93 0.50 14.67
C LEU A 379 -7.16 0.19 13.18
N SER A 380 -8.39 -0.14 12.78
CA SER A 380 -8.77 -0.29 11.37
C SER A 380 -8.75 1.08 10.67
N GLU A 381 -9.32 2.12 11.27
CA GLU A 381 -9.24 3.49 10.74
C GLU A 381 -7.79 3.97 10.60
N LEU A 382 -6.97 3.70 11.61
CA LEU A 382 -5.55 4.04 11.61
C LEU A 382 -4.77 3.31 10.50
N THR A 383 -5.01 2.01 10.30
CA THR A 383 -4.36 1.26 9.19
C THR A 383 -4.83 1.76 7.82
N ALA A 384 -6.10 2.15 7.68
CA ALA A 384 -6.61 2.78 6.45
C ALA A 384 -5.95 4.13 6.19
N ALA A 385 -5.93 5.01 7.19
CA ALA A 385 -5.26 6.29 7.11
C ALA A 385 -3.78 6.09 6.73
N LYS A 386 -3.06 5.18 7.41
CA LYS A 386 -1.64 4.93 7.15
C LYS A 386 -1.36 4.28 5.79
N ARG A 387 -2.36 3.81 5.03
CA ARG A 387 -2.15 3.32 3.65
C ARG A 387 -1.92 4.45 2.64
N ALA A 388 -2.66 5.54 2.72
CA ALA A 388 -2.63 6.61 1.70
C ALA A 388 -1.31 7.42 1.68
N GLY A 389 -0.68 7.65 2.83
CA GLY A 389 0.54 8.47 2.95
C GLY A 389 1.77 7.82 2.31
N PRO A 390 2.23 6.66 2.82
CA PRO A 390 3.31 5.87 2.22
C PRO A 390 3.05 5.52 0.75
N HIS A 391 1.80 5.25 0.35
CA HIS A 391 1.44 5.07 -1.07
C HIS A 391 1.82 6.28 -1.92
N ARG A 392 1.35 7.49 -1.56
CA ARG A 392 1.70 8.74 -2.26
C ARG A 392 3.21 8.97 -2.28
N GLU A 393 3.90 8.63 -1.19
CA GLU A 393 5.34 8.83 -1.09
C GLU A 393 6.19 7.83 -1.88
N ARG A 394 5.70 6.59 -2.04
CA ARG A 394 6.43 5.46 -2.63
C ARG A 394 6.12 5.27 -4.11
N LEU A 395 4.89 5.55 -4.54
CA LEU A 395 4.41 5.22 -5.89
C LEU A 395 4.20 6.44 -6.78
N LEU A 396 3.94 7.61 -6.19
CA LEU A 396 3.71 8.85 -6.92
C LEU A 396 4.92 9.78 -6.78
N LEU A 397 5.39 10.33 -7.90
CA LEU A 397 6.61 11.13 -7.99
C LEU A 397 6.26 12.60 -8.32
N PRO A 398 5.69 13.37 -7.38
CA PRO A 398 5.37 14.77 -7.62
C PRO A 398 6.68 15.57 -7.86
N PRO A 399 6.73 16.47 -8.86
CA PRO A 399 7.92 17.21 -9.25
C PRO A 399 8.46 18.15 -8.15
N ARG A 400 7.59 18.69 -7.29
CA ARG A 400 7.97 19.71 -6.28
C ARG A 400 8.50 19.16 -4.95
N ARG A 401 8.59 17.83 -4.76
CA ARG A 401 8.95 17.22 -3.45
C ARG A 401 10.12 16.22 -3.50
N GLN A 402 11.08 16.40 -4.40
CA GLN A 402 12.03 15.32 -4.70
C GLN A 402 13.38 15.47 -4.00
N ARG A 403 13.56 14.66 -2.94
CA ARG A 403 14.86 14.17 -2.46
C ARG A 403 14.94 12.64 -2.39
N LYS A 404 13.94 11.90 -2.89
CA LYS A 404 13.79 10.44 -2.65
C LYS A 404 14.20 9.53 -3.81
N HIS A 405 13.97 9.94 -5.06
CA HIS A 405 14.36 9.19 -6.27
C HIS A 405 15.37 9.98 -7.11
N PRO A 406 16.20 9.30 -7.92
CA PRO A 406 17.16 9.94 -8.81
C PRO A 406 16.49 10.91 -9.82
N PRO A 407 17.13 12.04 -10.19
CA PRO A 407 16.54 13.05 -11.09
C PRO A 407 16.15 12.53 -12.48
N ASN A 408 16.77 11.45 -12.95
CA ASN A 408 16.45 10.81 -14.22
C ASN A 408 15.27 9.83 -14.14
N PHE A 409 14.87 9.41 -12.93
CA PHE A 409 13.74 8.49 -12.73
C PHE A 409 12.43 9.23 -12.50
N THR A 410 12.51 10.42 -11.92
CA THR A 410 11.35 11.18 -11.49
C THR A 410 10.44 11.76 -12.59
N PRO A 411 10.91 11.99 -13.83
CA PRO A 411 10.03 12.30 -14.96
C PRO A 411 9.02 11.20 -15.30
N ASN A 412 9.19 9.98 -14.79
CA ASN A 412 8.25 8.88 -14.98
C ASN A 412 6.89 9.12 -14.28
N ARG A 413 6.81 10.04 -13.32
CA ARG A 413 5.62 10.37 -12.48
C ARG A 413 5.13 9.24 -11.56
N VAL A 414 5.30 7.99 -11.94
CA VAL A 414 5.05 6.81 -11.10
C VAL A 414 6.26 5.91 -11.09
N THR A 415 6.35 5.05 -10.07
CA THR A 415 7.49 4.13 -9.91
C THR A 415 7.38 2.83 -10.72
N GLY A 416 6.17 2.40 -11.08
CA GLY A 416 5.92 1.07 -11.62
C GLY A 416 5.87 0.02 -10.49
N ILE A 417 6.67 -1.04 -10.60
CA ILE A 417 6.79 -2.05 -9.56
C ILE A 417 7.86 -1.62 -8.56
N HIS A 418 7.47 -1.43 -7.31
CA HIS A 418 8.37 -1.02 -6.24
C HIS A 418 8.69 -2.17 -5.30
N PHE A 419 9.96 -2.59 -5.28
CA PHE A 419 10.51 -3.61 -4.40
C PHE A 419 11.24 -2.96 -3.22
N GLU A 420 11.67 -3.76 -2.24
CA GLU A 420 12.50 -3.24 -1.14
C GLU A 420 13.91 -2.82 -1.58
N ASP A 421 14.44 -3.46 -2.62
CA ASP A 421 15.81 -3.35 -3.09
C ASP A 421 15.96 -2.72 -4.48
N LYS A 422 14.86 -2.61 -5.25
CA LYS A 422 14.83 -1.94 -6.55
C LYS A 422 13.50 -1.25 -6.81
N VAL A 423 13.49 -0.37 -7.81
CA VAL A 423 12.28 0.27 -8.34
C VAL A 423 12.32 0.15 -9.86
N ASP A 424 11.25 -0.37 -10.46
CA ASP A 424 11.21 -0.70 -11.89
C ASP A 424 9.97 -0.11 -12.58
N TYR A 425 10.18 0.81 -13.51
CA TYR A 425 9.13 1.44 -14.31
C TYR A 425 8.67 0.48 -15.42
N THR A 426 7.84 -0.48 -15.01
CA THR A 426 7.31 -1.58 -15.81
C THR A 426 6.03 -2.12 -15.15
N THR A 427 5.36 -3.06 -15.81
CA THR A 427 4.38 -3.97 -15.19
C THR A 427 4.80 -5.43 -15.41
N TYR A 428 4.04 -6.39 -14.87
CA TYR A 428 4.23 -7.82 -15.12
C TYR A 428 3.71 -8.28 -16.49
N PHE A 429 2.92 -7.45 -17.18
CA PHE A 429 2.20 -7.80 -18.41
C PHE A 429 2.50 -6.87 -19.59
N GLY A 430 3.34 -5.86 -19.40
CA GLY A 430 3.69 -4.91 -20.44
C GLY A 430 4.39 -3.65 -19.94
N ARG A 431 4.81 -2.80 -20.87
CA ARG A 431 5.54 -1.54 -20.60
C ARG A 431 4.92 -0.34 -21.29
N THR A 432 3.69 -0.47 -21.79
CA THR A 432 3.00 0.67 -22.39
C THR A 432 2.69 1.70 -21.31
N LEU A 433 2.59 2.98 -21.70
CA LEU A 433 2.33 4.06 -20.74
C LEU A 433 1.01 3.83 -20.01
N TRP A 434 -0.03 3.37 -20.70
CA TRP A 434 -1.34 3.14 -20.11
C TRP A 434 -1.33 1.98 -19.11
N GLU A 435 -0.54 0.93 -19.31
CA GLU A 435 -0.40 -0.17 -18.34
C GLU A 435 0.34 0.30 -17.08
N VAL A 436 1.51 0.93 -17.25
CA VAL A 436 2.38 1.33 -16.12
C VAL A 436 1.72 2.40 -15.25
N HIS A 437 1.00 3.33 -15.87
CA HIS A 437 0.26 4.37 -15.15
C HIS A 437 -1.12 3.89 -14.68
N GLY A 438 -1.88 3.22 -15.55
CA GLY A 438 -3.24 2.78 -15.28
C GLY A 438 -3.33 1.79 -14.12
N ILE A 439 -2.34 0.92 -13.93
CA ILE A 439 -2.32 0.01 -12.77
C ILE A 439 -2.33 0.77 -11.44
N GLN A 440 -1.79 2.00 -11.42
CA GLN A 440 -1.76 2.89 -10.24
C GLN A 440 -3.08 3.66 -10.02
N MET A 441 -4.03 3.54 -10.94
CA MET A 441 -5.32 4.20 -10.93
C MET A 441 -6.45 3.25 -10.51
N MET A 442 -6.20 1.94 -10.48
CA MET A 442 -7.24 0.96 -10.12
C MET A 442 -7.22 0.63 -8.62
N PRO A 443 -8.36 0.18 -8.05
CA PRO A 443 -9.70 0.27 -8.61
C PRO A 443 -10.24 1.71 -8.58
N MET A 444 -11.08 2.08 -9.56
CA MET A 444 -11.66 3.42 -9.69
C MET A 444 -12.74 3.68 -8.62
N THR A 445 -12.32 3.95 -7.39
CA THR A 445 -13.18 4.19 -6.22
C THR A 445 -12.93 5.57 -5.61
N PRO A 446 -13.84 6.12 -4.78
CA PRO A 446 -13.63 7.43 -4.15
C PRO A 446 -12.38 7.53 -3.27
N ALA A 447 -11.83 6.41 -2.80
CA ALA A 447 -10.54 6.38 -2.12
C ALA A 447 -9.38 6.96 -2.96
N LEU A 448 -9.52 6.99 -4.29
CA LEU A 448 -8.56 7.63 -5.19
C LEU A 448 -8.50 9.15 -5.04
N GLU A 449 -9.58 9.81 -4.65
CA GLU A 449 -9.55 11.25 -4.38
C GLU A 449 -8.56 11.59 -3.27
N GLU A 450 -8.35 10.63 -2.35
CA GLU A 450 -7.29 10.70 -1.37
C GLU A 450 -5.97 10.18 -1.92
N ALA A 451 -5.91 9.05 -2.60
CA ALA A 451 -4.60 8.55 -3.06
C ALA A 451 -3.94 9.50 -4.09
N ARG A 452 -4.72 10.19 -4.92
CA ARG A 452 -4.27 10.93 -6.11
C ARG A 452 -4.77 12.38 -6.08
N ALA A 453 -3.93 13.29 -5.57
CA ALA A 453 -4.25 14.72 -5.57
C ALA A 453 -4.44 15.26 -7.00
N ALA A 454 -5.42 16.13 -7.22
CA ALA A 454 -5.71 16.72 -8.54
C ALA A 454 -4.50 17.40 -9.20
N THR A 455 -3.60 17.99 -8.40
CA THR A 455 -2.33 18.55 -8.90
C THR A 455 -1.42 17.48 -9.50
N PHE A 456 -1.26 16.34 -8.83
CA PHE A 456 -0.50 15.21 -9.34
C PHE A 456 -1.16 14.62 -10.58
N VAL A 457 -2.48 14.44 -10.56
CA VAL A 457 -3.23 13.92 -11.72
C VAL A 457 -2.99 14.81 -12.94
N ARG A 458 -3.03 16.14 -12.80
CA ARG A 458 -2.74 17.08 -13.89
C ARG A 458 -1.31 16.94 -14.42
N GLU A 459 -0.32 16.86 -13.52
CA GLU A 459 1.10 16.73 -13.90
C GLU A 459 1.45 15.38 -14.54
N GLU A 460 0.78 14.31 -14.11
CA GLU A 460 0.85 13.00 -14.74
C GLU A 460 0.12 13.00 -16.08
N TRP A 461 -1.02 13.67 -16.18
CA TRP A 461 -1.78 13.74 -17.42
C TRP A 461 -0.97 14.33 -18.57
N GLU A 462 -0.17 15.37 -18.34
CA GLU A 462 0.74 15.91 -19.37
C GLU A 462 1.77 14.88 -19.87
N ARG A 463 2.10 13.86 -19.07
CA ARG A 463 3.01 12.76 -19.47
C ARG A 463 2.32 11.71 -20.34
N ILE A 464 1.05 11.43 -20.08
CA ILE A 464 0.31 10.29 -20.66
C ILE A 464 -0.81 10.70 -21.62
N ARG A 465 -1.05 12.00 -21.83
CA ARG A 465 -2.03 12.50 -22.80
C ARG A 465 -1.72 11.94 -24.19
N GLY A 466 -2.73 11.39 -24.84
CA GLY A 466 -2.59 10.72 -26.14
C GLY A 466 -2.12 9.26 -26.07
N ALA A 467 -1.86 8.72 -24.87
CA ALA A 467 -1.51 7.31 -24.68
C ALA A 467 -2.73 6.42 -24.41
N ALA A 468 -3.96 6.92 -24.48
CA ALA A 468 -5.12 6.07 -24.26
C ALA A 468 -5.29 5.08 -25.42
N PRO A 469 -5.35 3.76 -25.16
CA PRO A 469 -5.52 2.76 -26.21
C PRO A 469 -6.98 2.61 -26.63
N GLU A 470 -7.24 1.84 -27.68
CA GLU A 470 -8.58 1.36 -28.05
C GLU A 470 -8.89 0.02 -27.36
N ASN A 471 -8.75 -0.02 -26.03
CA ASN A 471 -9.15 -1.17 -25.21
C ASN A 471 -9.60 -0.73 -23.81
N GLY A 472 -9.96 -1.68 -22.95
CA GLY A 472 -10.44 -1.41 -21.59
C GLY A 472 -9.59 -0.44 -20.74
N TRP A 473 -8.27 -0.32 -20.98
CA TRP A 473 -7.42 0.66 -20.27
C TRP A 473 -7.81 2.11 -20.55
N ALA A 474 -8.47 2.40 -21.68
CA ALA A 474 -8.98 3.73 -22.00
C ALA A 474 -9.89 4.24 -20.88
N SER A 475 -10.83 3.42 -20.42
CA SER A 475 -11.75 3.76 -19.34
C SER A 475 -11.04 4.12 -18.03
N VAL A 476 -9.97 3.39 -17.68
CA VAL A 476 -9.16 3.66 -16.49
C VAL A 476 -8.52 5.04 -16.59
N LEU A 477 -7.91 5.37 -17.73
CA LEU A 477 -7.27 6.67 -17.94
C LEU A 477 -8.29 7.82 -17.94
N TRP A 478 -9.44 7.65 -18.60
CA TRP A 478 -10.48 8.69 -18.66
C TRP A 478 -11.15 8.92 -17.32
N MET A 479 -11.40 7.88 -16.53
CA MET A 479 -11.91 8.06 -15.17
C MET A 479 -10.88 8.79 -14.29
N ASN A 480 -9.58 8.51 -14.41
CA ASN A 480 -8.55 9.29 -13.72
C ASN A 480 -8.50 10.75 -14.23
N GLN A 481 -8.65 10.97 -15.53
CA GLN A 481 -8.75 12.32 -16.12
C GLN A 481 -9.93 13.11 -15.54
N ALA A 482 -11.04 12.46 -15.20
CA ALA A 482 -12.22 13.14 -14.69
C ALA A 482 -11.97 13.97 -13.41
N ILE A 483 -10.91 13.66 -12.65
CA ILE A 483 -10.47 14.43 -11.48
C ILE A 483 -10.03 15.86 -11.87
N VAL A 484 -9.55 16.06 -13.11
CA VAL A 484 -9.03 17.35 -13.59
C VAL A 484 -9.77 17.94 -14.79
N ASP A 485 -10.49 17.10 -15.54
CA ASP A 485 -11.25 17.46 -16.74
C ASP A 485 -12.43 16.50 -16.91
N ALA A 486 -13.47 16.75 -16.12
CA ALA A 486 -14.65 15.90 -16.01
C ALA A 486 -15.49 15.85 -17.30
N ASP A 487 -15.67 16.98 -17.99
CA ASP A 487 -16.53 17.05 -19.17
C ASP A 487 -15.93 16.28 -20.35
N ALA A 488 -14.62 16.41 -20.57
CA ALA A 488 -13.94 15.66 -21.61
C ALA A 488 -13.89 14.16 -21.28
N ALA A 489 -13.68 13.81 -20.01
CA ALA A 489 -13.73 12.42 -19.55
C ALA A 489 -15.14 11.82 -19.73
N PHE A 490 -16.20 12.53 -19.34
CA PHE A 490 -17.59 12.11 -19.49
C PHE A 490 -17.92 11.83 -20.96
N THR A 491 -17.53 12.74 -21.85
CA THR A 491 -17.71 12.57 -23.30
C THR A 491 -17.05 11.30 -23.82
N ARG A 492 -15.79 11.05 -23.46
CA ARG A 492 -15.05 9.86 -23.90
C ARG A 492 -15.62 8.56 -23.32
N LEU A 493 -16.03 8.59 -22.05
CA LEU A 493 -16.56 7.42 -21.33
C LEU A 493 -17.91 6.95 -21.85
N GLN A 494 -18.66 7.75 -22.61
CA GLN A 494 -19.90 7.30 -23.25
C GLN A 494 -19.65 6.20 -24.29
N ALA A 495 -18.52 6.25 -25.00
CA ALA A 495 -18.20 5.32 -26.10
C ALA A 495 -16.97 4.44 -25.86
N ALA A 496 -16.15 4.73 -24.84
CA ALA A 496 -14.93 3.97 -24.57
C ALA A 496 -15.20 2.48 -24.29
N GLU A 497 -14.25 1.63 -24.68
CA GLU A 497 -14.15 0.26 -24.16
C GLU A 497 -13.80 0.32 -22.66
N LEU A 498 -14.38 -0.59 -21.88
CA LEU A 498 -14.29 -0.59 -20.43
C LEU A 498 -13.40 -1.73 -19.93
N ASP A 499 -12.59 -1.47 -18.90
CA ASP A 499 -11.93 -2.53 -18.15
C ASP A 499 -12.98 -3.48 -17.55
N GLY A 500 -12.65 -4.77 -17.45
CA GLY A 500 -13.60 -5.78 -16.95
C GLY A 500 -14.12 -5.55 -15.53
N GLY A 501 -13.49 -4.65 -14.76
CA GLY A 501 -13.92 -4.17 -13.44
C GLY A 501 -14.60 -2.80 -13.42
N ILE A 502 -14.98 -2.23 -14.57
CA ILE A 502 -15.67 -0.93 -14.68
C ILE A 502 -17.00 -1.10 -15.43
N ALA A 503 -18.08 -0.58 -14.84
CA ALA A 503 -19.40 -0.50 -15.45
C ALA A 503 -19.60 0.88 -16.07
N ARG A 504 -20.39 0.98 -17.16
CA ARG A 504 -20.57 2.26 -17.86
C ARG A 504 -21.29 3.28 -16.98
N ALA A 505 -22.30 2.83 -16.24
CA ALA A 505 -23.03 3.66 -15.29
C ALA A 505 -22.12 4.26 -14.22
N TRP A 506 -21.21 3.44 -13.66
CA TRP A 506 -20.24 3.91 -12.67
C TRP A 506 -19.24 4.90 -13.28
N ALA A 507 -18.74 4.64 -14.50
CA ALA A 507 -17.81 5.52 -15.17
C ALA A 507 -18.41 6.91 -15.47
N LEU A 508 -19.65 6.94 -15.97
CA LEU A 508 -20.36 8.20 -16.24
C LEU A 508 -20.75 8.92 -14.95
N TYR A 509 -21.23 8.19 -13.94
CA TYR A 509 -21.50 8.75 -12.61
C TYR A 509 -20.25 9.41 -12.02
N TRP A 510 -19.11 8.71 -12.05
CA TRP A 510 -17.83 9.21 -11.55
C TRP A 510 -17.45 10.52 -12.22
N ALA A 511 -17.51 10.60 -13.55
CA ALA A 511 -17.17 11.81 -14.27
C ALA A 511 -18.17 12.96 -13.99
N ALA A 512 -19.47 12.67 -13.97
CA ALA A 512 -20.51 13.66 -13.67
C ALA A 512 -20.36 14.26 -12.27
N ALA A 513 -20.08 13.43 -11.26
CA ALA A 513 -19.85 13.83 -9.87
C ALA A 513 -18.64 14.78 -9.74
N HIS A 514 -17.56 14.54 -10.49
CA HIS A 514 -16.38 15.42 -10.49
C HIS A 514 -16.60 16.73 -11.25
N GLY A 515 -17.44 16.73 -12.29
CA GLY A 515 -17.82 17.96 -13.03
C GLY A 515 -18.52 19.00 -12.15
N ALA A 516 -19.38 18.54 -11.23
CA ALA A 516 -20.03 19.40 -10.25
C ALA A 516 -19.03 20.17 -9.35
N GLN A 517 -17.83 19.62 -9.14
CA GLN A 517 -16.79 20.22 -8.30
C GLN A 517 -16.05 21.36 -9.00
N SER A 518 -15.84 21.25 -10.32
CA SER A 518 -15.16 22.26 -11.13
C SER A 518 -15.98 23.54 -11.28
N GLY A 519 -17.30 23.43 -11.35
CA GLY A 519 -18.21 24.60 -11.37
C GLY A 519 -18.24 25.40 -10.06
N ILE A 520 -18.07 24.74 -8.91
CA ILE A 520 -18.02 25.40 -7.60
C ILE A 520 -16.65 26.09 -7.39
N ALA A 521 -15.54 25.46 -7.80
CA ALA A 521 -14.20 26.04 -7.70
C ALA A 521 -13.99 27.24 -8.66
N ALA A 522 -14.61 27.20 -9.85
CA ALA A 522 -14.62 28.32 -10.80
C ALA A 522 -15.39 29.55 -10.26
N ASN A 523 -16.48 29.33 -9.51
CA ASN A 523 -17.22 30.42 -8.87
C ASN A 523 -16.52 30.98 -7.62
N ALA A 524 -15.76 30.15 -6.90
CA ALA A 524 -14.99 30.60 -5.72
C ALA A 524 -13.75 31.45 -6.07
N THR A 525 -13.27 31.40 -7.31
CA THR A 525 -12.12 32.20 -7.80
C THR A 525 -12.51 33.52 -8.48
N GLN A 526 -13.81 33.75 -8.72
CA GLN A 526 -14.32 35.05 -9.19
C GLN A 526 -14.79 35.98 -8.06
N GLY A 527 -14.69 35.53 -6.80
CA GLY A 527 -15.15 36.24 -5.61
C GLY A 527 -14.08 36.48 -4.55
N LEU A 528 -12.80 36.64 -4.95
CA LEU A 528 -11.72 37.14 -4.10
C LEU A 528 -10.87 38.18 -4.85
#